data_AF-A0A371KP76-F1
#
_entry.id   AF-A0A371KP76-F1
#
_cell.length_a   1.000
_cell.length_b   1.000
_cell.length_c   1.000
_cell.angle_alpha   90.00
_cell.angle_beta   90.00
_cell.angle_gamma   90.00
#
_symmetry.space_group_name_H-M   'P 1'
#
loop_
_entity.id
_entity.type
_entity.pdbx_description
1 polymer ?
#
loop_
_entity_poly.entity_id
_entity_poly.type
_entity_poly.pdbx_seq_one_letter_code
_entity_poly.pdbx_strand_id
1 'polypeptide(L)' 'MTQLQSQTVPGGKTVFVASNEFDRGSKGPFYVVYSTDSAESRWGYRCGNCDSFDTAMDTMG' A
#
# COMPACT_ATOMS: atom_id res chain seq x y z
N MET A 1 3.28 -13.87 -10.00
CA MET A 1 4.00 -12.60 -10.24
C MET A 1 3.20 -11.53 -9.53
N THR A 2 3.75 -10.94 -8.49
CA THR A 2 3.09 -9.83 -7.77
C THR A 2 2.93 -8.67 -8.74
N GLN A 3 1.69 -8.18 -8.90
CA GLN A 3 1.42 -7.08 -9.80
C GLN A 3 1.61 -5.78 -9.00
N LEU A 4 2.77 -5.17 -9.20
CA LEU A 4 3.15 -3.93 -8.54
C LEU A 4 2.82 -2.73 -9.43
N GLN A 5 2.08 -1.78 -8.87
CA GLN A 5 1.79 -0.50 -9.52
C GLN A 5 2.62 0.60 -8.85
N SER A 6 3.49 1.25 -9.63
CA SER A 6 4.25 2.39 -9.14
C SER A 6 3.34 3.60 -8.96
N GLN A 7 3.38 4.25 -7.79
CA GLN A 7 2.68 5.49 -7.50
C GLN A 7 3.63 6.46 -6.79
N THR A 8 3.47 7.76 -7.05
CA THR A 8 4.23 8.80 -6.36
C THR A 8 3.40 9.36 -5.22
N VAL A 9 3.93 9.29 -4.00
CA VAL A 9 3.27 9.85 -2.81
C VAL A 9 3.65 11.33 -2.63
N PRO A 10 2.87 12.09 -1.84
CA PRO A 10 3.25 13.44 -1.44
C PRO A 10 4.67 13.45 -0.85
N GLY A 11 5.52 14.37 -1.30
CA GLY A 11 6.95 14.39 -0.98
C GLY A 11 7.86 13.81 -2.08
N GLY A 12 7.29 13.36 -3.21
CA GLY A 12 8.06 12.97 -4.40
C GLY A 12 8.67 11.57 -4.33
N LYS A 13 8.31 10.77 -3.32
CA LYS A 13 8.77 9.39 -3.19
C LYS A 13 7.93 8.46 -4.08
N THR A 14 8.57 7.56 -4.81
CA THR A 14 7.89 6.48 -5.53
C THR A 14 7.73 5.26 -4.62
N VAL A 15 6.53 4.68 -4.62
CA VAL A 15 6.18 3.46 -3.90
C VAL A 15 5.47 2.50 -4.85
N PHE A 16 5.37 1.23 -4.45
CA PHE A 16 4.87 0.15 -5.29
C PHE A 16 3.73 -0.57 -4.60
N VAL A 17 2.51 -0.46 -5.14
CA VAL A 17 1.30 -1.04 -4.56
C VAL A 17 1.07 -2.42 -5.16
N ALA A 18 0.98 -3.45 -4.31
CA ALA A 18 0.64 -4.81 -4.73
C ALA A 18 -0.87 -4.98 -4.81
N SER A 19 -1.44 -5.09 -6.01
CA SER A 19 -2.89 -5.25 -6.19
C SER A 19 -3.41 -6.63 -5.76
N ASN A 20 -2.51 -7.62 -5.73
CA ASN A 20 -2.79 -9.00 -5.33
C ASN A 20 -2.49 -9.30 -3.85
N GLU A 21 -1.95 -8.33 -3.10
CA GLU A 21 -1.64 -8.48 -1.68
C GLU A 21 -2.39 -7.40 -0.90
N PHE A 22 -3.40 -7.83 -0.15
CA PHE A 22 -4.22 -6.91 0.62
C PHE A 22 -4.81 -7.56 1.87
N ASP A 23 -5.04 -6.73 2.87
CA ASP A 23 -5.82 -7.09 4.05
C ASP A 23 -7.26 -6.61 3.91
N ARG A 24 -8.19 -7.34 4.52
CA ARG A 24 -9.62 -6.99 4.48
C ARG A 24 -9.89 -5.82 5.42
N GLY A 25 -10.25 -4.67 4.86
CA GLY A 25 -10.82 -3.56 5.64
C GLY A 25 -12.34 -3.59 5.70
N SER A 26 -12.90 -2.78 6.59
CA SER A 26 -14.35 -2.64 6.77
C SER A 26 -15.05 -1.93 5.60
N LYS A 27 -14.38 -0.96 4.98
CA LYS A 27 -14.88 -0.19 3.83
C LYS A 27 -14.29 -0.62 2.49
N GLY A 28 -13.18 -1.35 2.50
CA GLY A 28 -12.47 -1.78 1.30
C GLY A 28 -11.15 -2.47 1.64
N PRO A 29 -10.47 -3.08 0.66
CA PRO A 29 -9.19 -3.73 0.86
C PRO A 29 -8.09 -2.72 1.19
N PHE A 30 -7.09 -3.15 1.96
CA PHE A 30 -5.87 -2.40 2.21
C PHE A 30 -4.72 -3.07 1.49
N TYR A 31 -4.31 -2.50 0.36
CA TYR A 31 -3.25 -3.05 -0.47
C TYR A 31 -1.89 -2.80 0.17
N VAL A 32 -1.03 -3.82 0.13
CA VAL A 32 0.35 -3.71 0.63
C VAL A 32 1.14 -2.78 -0.28
N VAL A 33 1.92 -1.89 0.32
CA VAL A 33 2.77 -0.93 -0.38
C VAL A 33 4.21 -1.21 -0.02
N TYR A 34 5.06 -1.28 -1.05
CA TYR A 34 6.50 -1.49 -0.96
C TYR A 34 7.25 -0.22 -1.32
N SER A 35 8.46 -0.07 -0.78
CA SER A 35 9.36 1.01 -1.14
C SER A 35 10.19 0.71 -2.39
N THR A 36 10.22 -0.55 -2.82
CA THR A 36 10.97 -1.04 -3.99
C THR A 36 10.08 -1.88 -4.90
N ASP A 37 10.47 -2.01 -6.15
CA ASP A 37 9.83 -2.82 -7.19
C ASP A 37 10.07 -4.33 -7.03
N SER A 38 11.01 -4.73 -6.17
CA SER A 38 11.24 -6.14 -5.83
C SER A 38 10.27 -6.71 -4.80
N ALA A 39 9.35 -5.90 -4.23
CA ALA A 39 8.49 -6.29 -3.11
C ALA A 39 9.25 -6.81 -1.87
N GLU A 40 10.47 -6.33 -1.64
CA GLU A 40 11.33 -6.80 -0.54
C GLU A 40 11.17 -5.98 0.74
N SER A 41 10.82 -4.70 0.60
CA SER A 41 10.73 -3.76 1.72
C SER A 41 9.34 -3.14 1.81
N ARG A 42 8.53 -3.65 2.74
CA ARG A 42 7.18 -3.14 3.01
C ARG A 42 7.27 -1.71 3.57
N TRP A 43 6.61 -0.78 2.88
CA TRP A 43 6.51 0.62 3.25
C TRP A 43 5.26 0.90 4.10
N GLY A 44 4.13 0.27 3.76
CA GLY A 44 2.87 0.50 4.44
C GLY A 44 1.68 -0.10 3.69
N TYR A 45 0.52 0.56 3.79
CA TYR A 45 -0.73 0.15 3.14
C TYR A 45 -1.41 1.32 2.43
N ARG A 46 -2.14 1.00 1.37
CA ARG A 46 -3.02 1.93 0.64
C ARG A 46 -4.47 1.48 0.79
N CYS A 47 -5.33 2.37 1.26
CA CYS A 47 -6.76 2.10 1.32
C CYS A 47 -7.37 2.06 -0.08
N GLY A 48 -8.02 0.95 -0.44
CA GLY A 48 -8.74 0.80 -1.70
C GLY A 48 -10.08 1.54 -1.77
N ASN A 49 -10.57 2.08 -0.65
CA ASN A 49 -11.85 2.82 -0.61
C ASN A 49 -11.68 4.33 -0.77
N CYS A 50 -10.63 4.91 -0.17
CA CYS A 50 -10.35 6.35 -0.26
C CYS A 50 -9.06 6.68 -1.00
N ASP A 51 -8.38 5.67 -1.54
CA ASP A 51 -7.14 5.81 -2.31
C ASP A 51 -6.00 6.54 -1.56
N SER A 52 -6.06 6.53 -0.22
CA SER A 52 -5.10 7.20 0.64
C SER A 52 -3.98 6.26 1.10
N PHE A 53 -2.79 6.84 1.21
CA PHE A 53 -1.60 6.24 1.84
C PHE A 53 -1.43 6.68 3.30
N ASP A 54 -2.11 7.75 3.72
CA ASP A 54 -2.26 8.18 5.13
C ASP A 54 -3.28 7.31 5.86
N THR A 55 -3.30 6.03 5.54
CA THR A 55 -3.92 5.05 6.40
C THR A 55 -2.96 4.88 7.57
N ALA A 56 -3.22 5.64 8.64
CA ALA A 56 -2.87 5.21 9.98
C ALA A 56 -3.54 3.85 10.20
N MET A 57 -2.89 2.79 9.71
CA MET A 57 -2.94 1.50 10.36
C MET A 57 -2.20 1.72 11.66
N ASP A 58 -2.82 2.43 12.59
CA ASP A 58 -2.44 2.33 13.98
C ASP A 58 -2.38 0.83 14.24
N THR A 59 -1.18 0.37 14.53
CA THR A 59 -0.90 -0.96 15.02
C THR A 59 -1.70 -1.12 16.30
N MET A 60 -2.99 -1.44 16.18
CA MET A 60 -3.78 -1.98 17.27
C MET A 60 -3.25 -3.41 17.46
N GLY A 61 -2.18 -3.49 18.24
CA GLY A 61 -1.69 -4.72 18.84
C GLY A 61 -2.66 -5.28 19.87
#